data_AF-A0A6S6W330-F1
#
_entry.id   AF-A0A6S6W330-F1
#
_cell.length_a   1.000
_cell.length_b   1.000
_cell.length_c   1.000
_cell.angle_alpha   90.00
_cell.angle_beta   90.00
_cell.angle_gamma   90.00
#
_symmetry.space_group_name_H-M   'P 1'
#
loop_
_entity.id
_entity.type
_entity.pdbx_description
1 polymer ?
#
loop_
_entity_poly.entity_id
_entity_poly.type
_entity_poly.pdbx_seq_one_letter_code
_entity_poly.pdbx_strand_id
1 'polypeptide(L)'
;MDIWNDPNDESHTANAESPRANNEGPTASTVDFASPSMSSDYSDYSEPPPPVRRSPLTQNQSGLISLNLLHNIHVSATENKIVDIQVRIGCERDQPGVKDLKKDLAKAQVILQRLKEEKKRNVRTLNQEEERLKKIVGEGAALAKKQLKEINFYLGREKTRRCLR
;
A
#
# COMPACT_ATOMS: atom_id res chain seq x y z
N MET A 1 -26.12 27.49 -27.55
CA MET A 1 -25.48 28.33 -26.51
C MET A 1 -26.58 29.26 -26.06
N ASP A 2 -27.22 28.97 -24.93
CA ASP A 2 -28.17 29.89 -24.31
C ASP A 2 -27.81 29.98 -22.84
N ILE A 3 -27.35 31.16 -22.50
CA ILE A 3 -26.82 31.61 -21.22
C ILE A 3 -28.01 32.15 -20.45
N TRP A 4 -28.31 31.56 -19.30
CA TRP A 4 -29.16 32.17 -18.28
C TRP A 4 -28.32 32.30 -17.01
N ASN A 5 -27.86 33.51 -16.78
CA ASN A 5 -27.24 33.96 -15.54
C ASN A 5 -28.32 34.57 -14.64
N ASP A 6 -28.30 34.12 -13.37
CA ASP A 6 -28.52 34.85 -12.10
C ASP A 6 -29.87 35.56 -11.84
N PRO A 7 -30.16 36.01 -10.60
CA PRO A 7 -29.56 35.70 -9.28
C PRO A 7 -30.63 35.37 -8.21
N ASN A 8 -30.23 34.73 -7.10
CA ASN A 8 -30.93 35.00 -5.84
C ASN A 8 -29.96 34.94 -4.66
N ASP A 9 -29.59 36.15 -4.26
CA ASP A 9 -28.93 36.55 -3.04
C ASP A 9 -29.98 36.62 -1.89
N GLU A 10 -29.52 36.89 -0.66
CA GLU A 10 -30.27 37.00 0.61
C GLU A 10 -30.47 35.67 1.38
N SER A 11 -30.15 35.53 2.68
CA SER A 11 -29.81 36.51 3.71
C SER A 11 -29.17 35.83 4.94
N HIS A 12 -28.37 36.63 5.64
CA HIS A 12 -27.79 36.45 6.98
C HIS A 12 -28.66 35.77 8.04
N THR A 13 -28.01 35.02 8.95
CA THR A 13 -28.17 35.22 10.40
C THR A 13 -26.88 34.83 11.14
N ALA A 14 -26.26 35.83 11.77
CA ALA A 14 -25.33 35.69 12.87
C ALA A 14 -26.10 35.40 14.17
N ASN A 15 -25.53 34.60 15.07
CA ASN A 15 -25.79 34.56 16.52
C ASN A 15 -24.57 33.85 17.15
N ALA A 16 -23.67 34.55 17.84
CA ALA A 16 -23.77 35.12 19.19
C ALA A 16 -23.00 34.23 20.20
N GLU A 17 -21.92 34.82 20.72
CA GLU A 17 -21.09 34.42 21.86
C GLU A 17 -21.89 34.11 23.14
N SER A 18 -21.39 33.18 23.96
CA SER A 18 -20.76 33.58 25.24
C SER A 18 -20.10 32.43 26.02
N PRO A 19 -19.06 32.73 26.83
CA PRO A 19 -18.22 31.79 27.57
C PRO A 19 -18.56 31.69 29.07
N ARG A 20 -18.04 30.65 29.74
CA ARG A 20 -17.85 30.58 31.21
C ARG A 20 -16.62 29.71 31.47
N ALA A 21 -15.46 30.27 31.82
CA ALA A 21 -15.03 30.76 33.14
C ALA A 21 -14.85 29.64 34.19
N ASN A 22 -13.57 29.31 34.40
CA ASN A 22 -12.80 29.20 35.65
C ASN A 22 -13.29 28.22 36.75
N ASN A 23 -12.38 27.34 37.19
CA ASN A 23 -11.93 27.35 38.58
C ASN A 23 -10.55 26.68 38.74
N GLU A 24 -9.64 27.45 39.32
CA GLU A 24 -8.30 27.06 39.76
C GLU A 24 -8.35 26.38 41.14
N GLY A 25 -7.40 25.48 41.39
CA GLY A 25 -6.72 25.43 42.69
C GLY A 25 -6.92 24.20 43.60
N PRO A 26 -6.01 24.03 44.59
CA PRO A 26 -5.00 22.95 44.56
C PRO A 26 -4.87 22.16 45.89
N THR A 27 -4.11 21.06 45.90
CA THR A 27 -2.98 20.74 46.82
C THR A 27 -2.76 19.24 47.09
N ALA A 28 -1.50 18.84 46.83
CA ALA A 28 -0.64 17.86 47.50
C ALA A 28 -1.24 16.71 48.32
N SER A 29 -0.81 15.48 47.98
CA SER A 29 -0.48 14.49 48.99
C SER A 29 0.73 13.66 48.54
N THR A 30 1.82 13.88 49.26
CA THR A 30 3.06 13.10 49.27
C THR A 30 2.78 11.68 49.74
N VAL A 31 3.19 10.69 48.96
CA VAL A 31 3.55 9.37 49.49
C VAL A 31 4.82 8.89 48.78
N ASP A 32 5.92 8.98 49.53
CA ASP A 32 7.17 8.28 49.26
C ASP A 32 6.91 6.77 49.24
N PHE A 33 7.20 6.11 48.12
CA PHE A 33 7.36 4.66 48.09
C PHE A 33 8.62 4.29 47.30
N ALA A 34 9.67 4.08 48.08
CA ALA A 34 10.81 3.18 47.90
C ALA A 34 11.13 2.69 46.47
N SER A 35 12.29 3.14 45.98
CA SER A 35 13.03 2.53 44.88
C SER A 35 13.32 1.03 45.16
N PRO A 36 13.04 0.11 44.22
CA PRO A 36 13.77 -1.14 44.15
C PRO A 36 15.05 -0.92 43.34
N SER A 37 16.20 -1.07 44.01
CA SER A 37 17.51 -1.22 43.37
C SER A 37 17.50 -2.49 42.53
N MET A 38 17.48 -2.34 41.20
CA MET A 38 17.64 -3.43 40.24
C MET A 38 19.07 -3.38 39.72
N SER A 39 19.86 -4.39 40.06
CA SER A 39 21.20 -4.61 39.53
C SER A 39 21.14 -4.72 38.00
N SER A 40 21.69 -3.73 37.31
CA SER A 40 21.82 -3.72 35.86
C SER A 40 23.18 -4.29 35.47
N ASP A 41 23.25 -5.61 35.32
CA ASP A 41 24.30 -6.27 34.53
C ASP A 41 23.64 -6.91 33.30
N TYR A 42 23.14 -6.06 32.39
CA TYR A 42 22.97 -6.46 31.00
C TYR A 42 24.28 -6.15 30.30
N SER A 43 25.13 -7.16 30.17
CA SER A 43 26.17 -7.18 29.16
C SER A 43 25.47 -7.22 27.81
N ASP A 44 25.19 -6.02 27.29
CA ASP A 44 24.61 -5.78 25.98
C ASP A 44 25.65 -6.17 24.93
N TYR A 45 25.73 -7.47 24.62
CA TYR A 45 26.25 -7.93 23.35
C TYR A 45 25.22 -7.62 22.27
N SER A 46 24.97 -6.33 22.03
CA SER A 46 24.33 -5.87 20.81
C SER A 46 25.29 -6.14 19.68
N GLU A 47 25.18 -7.34 19.12
CA GLU A 47 25.72 -7.64 17.80
C GLU A 47 25.20 -6.54 16.86
N PRO A 48 26.09 -5.79 16.17
CA PRO A 48 25.64 -4.71 15.31
C PRO A 48 24.66 -5.29 14.29
N PRO A 49 23.46 -4.71 14.11
CA PRO A 49 22.47 -5.25 13.21
C PRO A 49 23.12 -5.43 11.84
N PRO A 50 22.89 -6.56 11.15
CA PRO A 50 23.49 -6.81 9.85
C PRO A 50 23.20 -5.61 8.96
N PRO A 51 24.19 -5.12 8.19
CA PRO A 51 24.02 -3.90 7.41
C PRO A 51 22.78 -4.04 6.54
N VAL A 52 21.78 -3.18 6.79
CA VAL A 52 20.56 -3.09 5.98
C VAL A 52 21.04 -2.92 4.55
N ARG A 53 20.84 -3.94 3.71
CA ARG A 53 21.32 -3.91 2.33
C ARG A 53 20.71 -2.67 1.67
N ARG A 54 21.52 -1.65 1.43
CA ARG A 54 21.10 -0.47 0.67
C ARG A 54 20.82 -0.96 -0.74
N SER A 55 19.55 -0.98 -1.11
CA SER A 55 19.12 -1.34 -2.46
C SER A 55 19.81 -0.39 -3.45
N PRO A 56 20.48 -0.90 -4.51
CA PRO A 56 20.95 -0.05 -5.60
C PRO A 56 19.81 0.59 -6.41
N LEU A 57 18.55 0.21 -6.18
CA LEU A 57 17.40 0.81 -6.85
C LEU A 57 17.24 2.29 -6.51
N THR A 58 16.93 3.07 -7.54
CA THR A 58 16.44 4.43 -7.35
C THR A 58 15.04 4.42 -6.71
N GLN A 59 14.66 5.51 -6.06
CA GLN A 59 13.32 5.64 -5.47
C GLN A 59 12.20 5.41 -6.48
N ASN A 60 12.38 5.87 -7.73
CA ASN A 60 11.42 5.64 -8.81
C ASN A 60 11.29 4.14 -9.15
N GLN A 61 12.41 3.43 -9.31
CA GLN A 61 12.42 1.99 -9.58
C GLN A 61 11.74 1.21 -8.44
N SER A 62 12.04 1.56 -7.19
CA SER A 62 11.38 0.97 -6.02
C SER A 62 9.88 1.21 -6.06
N GLY A 63 9.43 2.43 -6.38
CA GLY A 63 8.01 2.76 -6.54
C GLY A 63 7.32 1.94 -7.62
N LEU A 64 7.94 1.77 -8.79
CA LEU A 64 7.39 0.96 -9.89
C LEU A 64 7.24 -0.52 -9.50
N ILE A 65 8.22 -1.07 -8.78
CA ILE A 65 8.18 -2.44 -8.27
C ILE A 65 7.08 -2.59 -7.23
N SER A 66 7.02 -1.71 -6.23
CA SER A 66 5.99 -1.74 -5.18
C SER A 66 4.60 -1.68 -5.78
N LEU A 67 4.38 -0.79 -6.75
CA LEU A 67 3.10 -0.69 -7.45
C LEU A 67 2.78 -1.97 -8.23
N ASN A 68 3.77 -2.61 -8.86
CA ASN A 68 3.58 -3.87 -9.57
C ASN A 68 3.16 -5.00 -8.63
N LEU A 69 3.83 -5.10 -7.48
CA LEU A 69 3.52 -6.09 -6.45
C LEU A 69 2.12 -5.87 -5.88
N LEU A 70 1.74 -4.62 -5.61
CA LEU A 70 0.40 -4.28 -5.14
C LEU A 70 -0.67 -4.68 -6.16
N HIS A 71 -0.48 -4.37 -7.45
CA HIS A 71 -1.39 -4.82 -8.49
C HIS A 71 -1.49 -6.34 -8.59
N ASN A 72 -0.38 -7.08 -8.41
CA ASN A 72 -0.43 -8.54 -8.37
C ASN A 72 -1.32 -9.05 -7.22
N ILE A 73 -1.16 -8.48 -6.03
CA ILE A 73 -1.96 -8.84 -4.86
C ILE A 73 -3.44 -8.55 -5.13
N HIS A 74 -3.78 -7.37 -5.63
CA HIS A 74 -5.17 -6.98 -5.89
C HIS A 74 -5.82 -7.83 -6.99
N VAL A 75 -5.09 -8.16 -8.06
CA VAL A 75 -5.57 -9.06 -9.12
C VAL A 75 -5.89 -10.42 -8.52
N SER A 76 -4.95 -11.04 -7.81
CA SER A 76 -5.15 -12.36 -7.21
C SER A 76 -6.28 -12.37 -6.17
N ALA A 77 -6.37 -11.35 -5.33
CA ALA A 77 -7.46 -11.22 -4.36
C ALA A 77 -8.83 -11.10 -5.05
N THR A 78 -8.90 -10.36 -6.16
CA THR A 78 -10.15 -10.21 -6.92
C THR A 78 -10.53 -11.49 -7.66
N GLU A 79 -9.55 -12.22 -8.20
CA GLU A 79 -9.76 -13.54 -8.81
C GLU A 79 -10.31 -14.55 -7.79
N ASN A 80 -9.73 -14.59 -6.59
CA ASN A 80 -10.23 -15.43 -5.50
C ASN A 80 -11.67 -15.04 -5.12
N LYS A 81 -11.95 -13.74 -4.98
CA LYS A 81 -13.30 -13.25 -4.69
C LYS A 81 -14.32 -13.67 -5.77
N ILE A 82 -13.94 -13.65 -7.05
CA ILE A 82 -14.81 -14.11 -8.14
C ILE A 82 -15.16 -15.58 -7.96
N VAL A 83 -14.15 -16.42 -7.69
CA VAL A 83 -14.37 -17.85 -7.44
C VAL A 83 -15.28 -18.06 -6.23
N ASP A 84 -15.04 -17.34 -5.12
CA ASP A 84 -15.88 -17.41 -3.93
C ASP A 84 -17.35 -17.06 -4.22
N ILE A 85 -17.60 -16.00 -5.01
CA ILE A 85 -18.96 -15.62 -5.41
C ILE A 85 -19.58 -16.71 -6.29
N GLN A 86 -18.83 -17.28 -7.24
CA GLN A 86 -19.32 -18.36 -8.10
C GLN A 86 -19.72 -19.60 -7.30
N VAL A 87 -18.90 -19.99 -6.30
CA VAL A 87 -19.24 -21.09 -5.38
C VAL A 87 -20.52 -20.77 -4.62
N ARG A 88 -20.66 -19.56 -4.06
CA ARG A 88 -21.87 -19.13 -3.35
C ARG A 88 -23.11 -19.19 -4.24
N ILE A 89 -23.02 -18.76 -5.50
CA ILE A 89 -24.12 -18.87 -6.48
C ILE A 89 -24.55 -20.34 -6.66
N GLY A 90 -23.59 -21.27 -6.71
CA GLY A 90 -23.88 -22.70 -6.85
C GLY A 90 -24.56 -23.33 -5.63
N CYS A 91 -24.35 -22.75 -4.44
CA CYS A 91 -24.97 -23.22 -3.19
C CYS A 91 -26.29 -22.52 -2.86
N GLU A 92 -26.50 -21.32 -3.38
CA GLU A 92 -27.66 -20.49 -3.08
C GLU A 92 -28.95 -21.09 -3.67
N ARG A 93 -30.00 -21.14 -2.84
CA ARG A 93 -31.31 -21.71 -3.21
C ARG A 93 -32.34 -20.63 -3.50
N ASP A 94 -32.15 -19.44 -2.93
CA ASP A 94 -33.10 -18.34 -3.07
C ASP A 94 -32.83 -17.53 -4.33
N GLN A 95 -33.86 -17.42 -5.20
CA GLN A 95 -33.73 -16.70 -6.46
C GLN A 95 -33.31 -15.22 -6.29
N PRO A 96 -33.80 -14.47 -5.29
CA PRO A 96 -33.29 -13.12 -5.00
C PRO A 96 -31.80 -13.12 -4.62
N GLY A 97 -31.37 -14.03 -3.75
CA GLY A 97 -29.97 -14.18 -3.34
C GLY A 97 -29.05 -14.46 -4.53
N VAL A 98 -29.47 -15.37 -5.42
CA VAL A 98 -28.75 -15.65 -6.68
C VAL A 98 -28.63 -14.40 -7.56
N LYS A 99 -29.70 -13.59 -7.67
CA LYS A 99 -29.67 -12.36 -8.48
C LYS A 99 -28.67 -11.35 -7.93
N ASP A 100 -28.60 -11.18 -6.62
CA ASP A 100 -27.66 -10.23 -6.01
C ASP A 100 -26.21 -10.72 -6.10
N LEU A 101 -25.96 -12.02 -5.89
CA LEU A 101 -24.64 -12.61 -6.11
C LEU A 101 -24.17 -12.48 -7.57
N LYS A 102 -25.08 -12.61 -8.54
CA LYS A 102 -24.76 -12.38 -9.97
C LYS A 102 -24.38 -10.92 -10.24
N LYS A 103 -25.03 -9.94 -9.60
CA LYS A 103 -24.62 -8.53 -9.71
C LYS A 103 -23.23 -8.31 -9.14
N ASP A 104 -22.94 -8.90 -7.98
CA ASP A 104 -21.62 -8.77 -7.34
C ASP A 104 -20.52 -9.48 -8.13
N LEU A 105 -20.83 -10.62 -8.76
CA LEU A 105 -19.94 -11.28 -9.71
C LEU A 105 -19.59 -10.35 -10.87
N ALA A 106 -20.59 -9.71 -11.49
CA ALA A 106 -20.38 -8.77 -12.59
C ALA A 106 -19.52 -7.58 -12.16
N LYS A 107 -19.79 -6.99 -10.98
CA LYS A 107 -18.95 -5.91 -10.42
C LYS A 107 -17.50 -6.36 -10.23
N ALA A 108 -17.29 -7.54 -9.63
CA ALA A 108 -15.95 -8.08 -9.39
C ALA A 108 -15.19 -8.34 -10.70
N GLN A 109 -15.87 -8.81 -11.75
CA GLN A 109 -15.28 -8.99 -13.08
C GLN A 109 -14.84 -7.66 -13.72
N VAL A 110 -15.67 -6.62 -13.62
CA VAL A 110 -15.31 -5.26 -14.09
C VAL A 110 -14.08 -4.72 -13.34
N ILE A 111 -14.05 -4.87 -12.01
CA ILE A 111 -12.90 -4.47 -11.20
C ILE A 111 -11.64 -5.25 -11.61
N LEU A 112 -11.76 -6.56 -11.82
CA LEU A 112 -10.63 -7.39 -12.25
C LEU A 112 -10.07 -6.93 -13.60
N GLN A 113 -10.95 -6.63 -14.57
CA GLN A 113 -10.53 -6.13 -15.87
C GLN A 113 -9.72 -4.84 -15.73
N ARG A 114 -10.23 -3.88 -14.95
CA ARG A 114 -9.54 -2.61 -14.69
C ARG A 114 -8.16 -2.84 -14.06
N LEU A 115 -8.07 -3.70 -13.03
CA LEU A 115 -6.80 -4.03 -12.37
C LEU A 115 -5.81 -4.70 -13.34
N LYS A 116 -6.28 -5.58 -14.23
CA LYS A 116 -5.45 -6.21 -15.26
C LYS A 116 -4.90 -5.18 -16.26
N GLU A 117 -5.70 -4.18 -16.62
CA GLU A 117 -5.25 -3.09 -17.49
C GLU A 117 -4.23 -2.17 -16.80
N GLU A 118 -4.46 -1.80 -15.55
CA GLU A 118 -3.53 -1.00 -14.74
C GLU A 118 -2.20 -1.75 -14.54
N LYS A 119 -2.26 -3.05 -14.22
CA LYS A 119 -1.09 -3.94 -14.17
C LYS A 119 -0.34 -3.96 -15.50
N LYS A 120 -1.06 -4.09 -16.63
CA LYS A 120 -0.45 -4.10 -17.97
C LYS A 120 0.29 -2.79 -18.27
N ARG A 121 -0.27 -1.64 -17.87
CA ARG A 121 0.39 -0.33 -18.00
C ARG A 121 1.66 -0.28 -17.16
N ASN A 122 1.59 -0.69 -15.91
CA ASN A 122 2.76 -0.69 -15.01
C ASN A 122 3.88 -1.63 -15.49
N VAL A 123 3.53 -2.83 -15.99
CA VAL A 123 4.50 -3.76 -16.58
C VAL A 123 5.18 -3.15 -17.81
N ARG A 124 4.47 -2.37 -18.64
CA ARG A 124 5.09 -1.66 -19.76
C ARG A 124 6.11 -0.63 -19.27
N THR A 125 5.77 0.14 -18.23
CA THR A 125 6.70 1.12 -17.63
C THR A 125 7.94 0.44 -17.05
N LEU A 126 7.78 -0.68 -16.35
CA LEU A 126 8.90 -1.48 -15.87
C LEU A 126 9.78 -2.00 -17.02
N ASN A 127 9.18 -2.52 -18.09
CA ASN A 127 9.94 -2.97 -19.25
C ASN A 127 10.70 -1.82 -19.93
N GLN A 128 10.12 -0.62 -20.01
CA GLN A 128 10.83 0.56 -20.53
C GLN A 128 12.02 0.94 -19.65
N GLU A 129 11.86 0.87 -18.32
CA GLU A 129 12.94 1.13 -17.37
C GLU A 129 14.05 0.07 -17.47
N GLU A 130 13.69 -1.21 -17.65
CA GLU A 130 14.66 -2.28 -17.92
C GLU A 130 15.45 -2.02 -19.21
N GLU A 131 14.77 -1.63 -20.30
CA GLU A 131 15.43 -1.29 -21.56
C GLU A 131 16.31 -0.04 -21.43
N ARG A 132 15.91 0.95 -20.63
CA ARG A 132 16.75 2.11 -20.32
C ARG A 132 18.02 1.69 -19.60
N LEU A 133 17.92 0.82 -18.60
CA LEU A 133 19.08 0.31 -17.86
C LEU A 133 20.04 -0.49 -18.73
N LYS A 134 19.52 -1.30 -19.66
CA LYS A 134 20.35 -2.08 -20.60
C LYS A 134 21.20 -1.21 -21.54
N LYS A 135 20.75 0.01 -21.83
CA LYS A 135 21.45 0.96 -22.72
C LYS A 135 22.57 1.75 -22.04
N ILE A 136 22.69 1.68 -20.72
CA ILE A 136 23.74 2.40 -19.98
C ILE A 136 25.10 1.73 -20.22
N VAL A 137 26.05 2.50 -20.74
CA VAL A 137 27.43 2.08 -21.01
C VAL A 137 28.43 2.98 -20.25
N GLY A 138 29.69 2.55 -20.14
CA GLY A 138 30.72 3.29 -19.41
C GLY A 138 30.59 3.17 -17.89
N GLU A 139 30.91 4.25 -17.17
CA GLU A 139 31.02 4.28 -15.69
C GLU A 139 29.73 3.85 -14.97
N GLY A 140 28.56 4.08 -15.57
CA GLY A 140 27.25 3.70 -15.01
C GLY A 140 26.84 2.23 -15.23
N ALA A 141 27.54 1.48 -16.09
CA ALA A 141 27.09 0.17 -16.55
C ALA A 141 27.04 -0.88 -15.43
N ALA A 142 28.00 -0.84 -14.50
CA ALA A 142 28.04 -1.78 -13.38
C ALA A 142 26.87 -1.58 -12.40
N LEU A 143 26.51 -0.32 -12.12
CA LEU A 143 25.36 0.00 -11.28
C LEU A 143 24.05 -0.36 -11.97
N ALA A 144 23.91 -0.04 -13.27
CA ALA A 144 22.73 -0.37 -14.05
C ALA A 144 22.47 -1.89 -14.10
N LYS A 145 23.53 -2.69 -14.25
CA LYS A 145 23.44 -4.17 -14.17
C LYS A 145 22.95 -4.64 -12.79
N LYS A 146 23.41 -4.03 -11.69
CA LYS A 146 22.96 -4.36 -10.33
C LYS A 146 21.48 -4.01 -10.14
N GLN A 147 21.06 -2.82 -10.57
CA GLN A 147 19.65 -2.40 -10.55
C GLN A 147 18.76 -3.34 -11.34
N LEU A 148 19.18 -3.70 -12.57
CA LEU A 148 18.43 -4.62 -13.43
C LEU A 148 18.30 -6.01 -12.81
N LYS A 149 19.35 -6.51 -12.15
CA LYS A 149 19.32 -7.80 -11.44
C LYS A 149 18.30 -7.77 -10.31
N GLU A 150 18.29 -6.70 -9.51
CA GLU A 150 17.37 -6.56 -8.39
C GLU A 150 15.91 -6.37 -8.84
N ILE A 151 15.66 -5.60 -9.92
CA ILE A 151 14.34 -5.54 -10.57
C ILE A 151 13.88 -6.96 -10.95
N ASN A 152 14.72 -7.73 -11.65
CA ASN A 152 14.37 -9.08 -12.08
C ASN A 152 14.12 -10.05 -10.91
N PHE A 153 14.83 -9.88 -9.80
CA PHE A 153 14.60 -10.61 -8.57
C PHE A 153 13.18 -10.36 -8.04
N TYR A 154 12.78 -9.09 -7.87
CA TYR A 154 11.43 -8.73 -7.39
C TYR A 154 10.31 -9.12 -8.36
N LEU A 155 10.59 -9.14 -9.66
CA LEU A 155 9.63 -9.60 -10.67
C LEU A 155 9.56 -11.12 -10.77
N GLY A 156 10.31 -11.87 -9.97
CA GLY A 156 10.34 -13.34 -9.99
C GLY A 156 10.89 -13.93 -11.30
N ARG A 157 11.58 -13.10 -12.10
CA ARG A 157 12.19 -13.51 -13.39
C ARG A 157 13.53 -14.20 -13.16
N GLU A 158 14.18 -13.93 -12.03
CA GLU A 158 15.39 -14.62 -11.62
C GLU A 158 15.01 -15.88 -10.82
N LYS A 159 15.15 -17.06 -11.43
CA LYS A 159 15.04 -18.34 -10.72
C LYS A 159 16.27 -18.50 -9.83
N THR A 160 16.27 -17.92 -8.64
CA THR A 160 17.20 -18.35 -7.60
C THR A 160 16.83 -19.78 -7.22
N ARG A 161 17.51 -20.76 -7.83
CA ARG A 161 17.63 -22.09 -7.23
C ARG A 161 18.38 -21.91 -5.91
N ARG A 162 17.64 -21.65 -4.83
CA ARG A 162 18.18 -21.90 -3.50
C ARG A 162 18.21 -23.41 -3.36
N CYS A 163 19.32 -24.02 -3.76
CA CYS A 163 19.63 -25.34 -3.26
C CYS A 163 19.67 -25.19 -1.73
N LEU A 164 18.77 -25.87 -1.02
CA LEU A 164 18.94 -26.08 0.42
C LEU A 164 20.30 -26.79 0.57
N ARG A 165 21.20 -26.16 1.31
CA ARG A 165 22.55 -26.66 1.56
C ARG A 165 22.63 -27.16 2.98
#